data_AF-R7UFW4-F1
#
_entry.id   AF-R7UFW4-F1
#
_cell.length_a   1.000
_cell.length_b   1.000
_cell.length_c   1.000
_cell.angle_alpha   90.00
_cell.angle_beta   90.00
_cell.angle_gamma   90.00
#
_symmetry.space_group_name_H-M   'P 1'
#
loop_
_entity.id
_entity.type
_entity.pdbx_description
1 polymer ?
#
loop_
_entity_poly.entity_id
_entity_poly.type
_entity_poly.pdbx_seq_one_letter_code
_entity_poly.pdbx_strand_id
1 'polypeptide(L)'
;QAKIIGVDNVPEPRGDKMCQESIQKLKSCVKQSGEHKQRTIINVSLEGLKIVDEKTGAILHQHAVNKISFIARDASDSRAFGYIYGPGDGSHHFFGIKTEKAAESLVLTLRDLFQVVFEIKKKE
;
A
#
# COMPACT_ATOMS: atom_id res chain seq x y z
N GLN A 1 -7.24 -11.09 3.27
CA GLN A 1 -6.87 -11.33 1.85
C GLN A 1 -7.03 -10.03 1.07
N ALA A 2 -6.15 -9.83 0.10
CA ALA A 2 -6.12 -8.66 -0.76
C ALA A 2 -5.64 -9.05 -2.16
N LYS A 3 -5.65 -8.08 -3.07
CA LYS A 3 -5.12 -8.19 -4.43
C LYS A 3 -4.30 -6.94 -4.71
N ILE A 4 -3.12 -7.13 -5.28
CA ILE A 4 -2.34 -6.01 -5.80
C ILE A 4 -3.05 -5.49 -7.05
N ILE A 5 -3.37 -4.20 -7.08
CA ILE A 5 -3.85 -3.51 -8.28
C ILE A 5 -2.65 -3.22 -9.19
N GLY A 6 -1.56 -2.76 -8.60
CA GLY A 6 -0.29 -2.52 -9.27
C GLY A 6 0.60 -1.58 -8.47
N VAL A 7 1.73 -1.22 -9.08
CA VAL A 7 2.71 -0.28 -8.53
C VAL A 7 2.92 0.83 -9.55
N ASP A 8 2.91 2.09 -9.10
CA ASP A 8 3.16 3.27 -9.94
C ASP A 8 4.28 4.11 -9.34
N ASN A 9 5.13 4.69 -10.19
CA ASN A 9 6.17 5.60 -9.73
C ASN A 9 5.55 6.99 -9.53
N VAL A 10 5.78 7.58 -8.36
CA VAL A 10 5.22 8.88 -7.99
C VAL A 10 6.34 9.87 -7.67
N PRO A 11 6.14 11.17 -7.98
CA PRO A 11 7.19 12.18 -7.78
C PRO A 11 7.37 12.58 -6.32
N GLU A 12 6.33 12.47 -5.49
CA GLU A 12 6.31 12.99 -4.12
C GLU A 12 6.09 11.87 -3.09
N PRO A 13 6.57 12.02 -1.85
CA PRO A 13 6.37 11.04 -0.80
C PRO A 13 4.96 11.04 -0.22
N ARG A 14 4.12 12.04 -0.54
CA ARG A 14 2.76 12.20 0.01
C ARG A 14 1.88 13.03 -0.91
N GLY A 15 0.56 12.81 -0.84
CA GLY A 15 -0.44 13.66 -1.50
C GLY A 15 -1.66 12.87 -1.96
N ASP A 16 -2.85 13.28 -1.50
CA ASP A 16 -4.11 12.59 -1.81
C ASP A 16 -4.44 12.62 -3.31
N LYS A 17 -4.29 13.79 -3.96
CA LYS A 17 -4.57 13.94 -5.40
C LYS A 17 -3.69 13.00 -6.24
N MET A 18 -2.40 12.99 -5.97
CA MET A 18 -1.43 12.12 -6.64
C MET A 18 -1.75 10.63 -6.42
N CYS A 19 -2.04 10.23 -5.18
CA CYS A 19 -2.43 8.85 -4.88
C CYS A 19 -3.73 8.44 -5.61
N GLN A 20 -4.70 9.35 -5.67
CA GLN A 20 -5.97 9.12 -6.37
C GLN A 20 -5.74 8.98 -7.88
N GLU A 21 -4.90 9.82 -8.48
CA GLU A 21 -4.54 9.72 -9.90
C GLU A 21 -3.81 8.39 -10.19
N SER A 22 -2.83 8.00 -9.38
CA SER A 22 -2.11 6.73 -9.53
C SER A 22 -3.02 5.52 -9.38
N ILE A 23 -3.93 5.47 -8.39
CA ILE A 23 -4.81 4.31 -8.25
C ILE A 23 -5.83 4.20 -9.40
N GLN A 24 -6.33 5.32 -9.93
CA GLN A 24 -7.22 5.31 -11.10
C GLN A 24 -6.49 4.87 -12.36
N LYS A 25 -5.24 5.32 -12.55
CA LYS A 25 -4.36 4.87 -13.63
C LYS A 25 -4.14 3.36 -13.54
N LEU A 26 -3.70 2.85 -12.39
CA LEU A 26 -3.46 1.41 -12.18
C LEU A 26 -4.73 0.57 -12.41
N LYS A 27 -5.89 1.02 -11.92
CA LYS A 27 -7.17 0.35 -12.17
C LYS A 27 -7.51 0.30 -13.66
N SER A 28 -7.26 1.38 -14.39
CA SER A 28 -7.50 1.48 -15.83
C SER A 28 -6.58 0.54 -16.61
N CYS A 29 -5.29 0.49 -16.27
CA CYS A 29 -4.33 -0.43 -16.87
C CYS A 29 -4.75 -1.89 -16.67
N VAL A 30 -5.11 -2.29 -15.45
CA VAL A 30 -5.57 -3.67 -15.19
C VAL A 30 -6.84 -3.98 -15.98
N LYS A 31 -7.80 -3.04 -16.04
CA LYS A 31 -9.03 -3.23 -16.81
C LYS A 31 -8.75 -3.42 -18.31
N GLN A 32 -7.78 -2.69 -18.85
CA GLN A 32 -7.40 -2.78 -20.27
C GLN A 32 -6.61 -4.06 -20.57
N SER A 33 -5.73 -4.48 -19.66
CA SER A 33 -4.94 -5.72 -19.83
C SER A 33 -5.79 -6.99 -19.85
N GLY A 34 -6.96 -6.97 -19.19
CA GLY A 34 -7.77 -8.16 -18.97
C GLY A 34 -7.16 -9.16 -17.96
N GLU A 35 -5.99 -8.86 -17.39
CA GLU A 35 -5.29 -9.76 -16.50
C GLU A 35 -5.98 -9.87 -15.13
N HIS A 36 -5.92 -11.07 -14.56
CA HIS A 36 -6.38 -11.31 -13.22
C HIS A 36 -5.35 -10.79 -12.21
N LYS A 37 -5.79 -9.88 -11.34
CA LYS A 37 -4.98 -9.38 -10.22
C LYS A 37 -4.47 -10.54 -9.36
N GLN A 38 -3.18 -10.51 -9.05
CA GLN A 38 -2.53 -11.46 -8.17
C GLN A 38 -3.18 -11.40 -6.77
N ARG A 39 -3.53 -12.57 -6.24
CA ARG A 39 -4.08 -12.70 -4.89
C ARG A 39 -2.95 -12.74 -3.88
N THR A 40 -3.06 -11.92 -2.86
CA THR A 40 -2.02 -11.72 -1.87
C THR A 40 -2.58 -11.64 -0.45
N ILE A 41 -1.74 -11.94 0.51
CA ILE A 41 -1.98 -11.75 1.93
C ILE A 41 -1.14 -10.54 2.38
N ILE A 42 -1.76 -9.61 3.10
CA ILE A 42 -1.06 -8.45 3.67
C ILE A 42 -0.89 -8.71 5.15
N ASN A 43 0.36 -8.81 5.57
CA ASN A 43 0.74 -8.96 6.97
C ASN A 43 1.29 -7.62 7.46
N VAL A 44 0.73 -7.14 8.57
CA VAL A 44 1.10 -5.87 9.19
C VAL A 44 1.70 -6.20 10.56
N SER A 45 2.89 -5.65 10.83
CA SER A 45 3.66 -5.91 12.06
C SER A 45 4.53 -4.70 12.41
N LEU A 46 5.14 -4.69 13.60
CA LEU A 46 6.09 -3.65 14.01
C LEU A 46 7.28 -3.48 13.05
N GLU A 47 7.68 -4.55 12.36
CA GLU A 47 8.73 -4.48 11.33
C GLU A 47 8.30 -3.72 10.09
N GLY A 48 7.01 -3.76 9.74
CA GLY A 48 6.52 -3.24 8.47
C GLY A 48 5.30 -3.97 7.91
N LEU A 49 5.10 -3.75 6.62
CA LEU A 49 4.10 -4.38 5.80
C LEU A 49 4.78 -5.43 4.90
N LYS A 50 4.31 -6.67 4.97
CA LYS A 50 4.72 -7.76 4.07
C LYS A 50 3.56 -8.13 3.16
N ILE A 51 3.82 -8.19 1.86
CA ILE A 51 2.88 -8.71 0.87
C ILE A 51 3.35 -10.11 0.47
N VAL A 52 2.49 -11.10 0.68
CA VAL A 52 2.78 -12.50 0.45
C VAL A 52 1.86 -13.02 -0.65
N ASP A 53 2.40 -13.78 -1.59
CA ASP A 53 1.58 -14.48 -2.60
C ASP A 53 0.70 -15.53 -1.93
N GLU A 54 -0.61 -15.48 -2.20
CA GLU A 54 -1.57 -16.37 -1.52
C GLU A 54 -1.39 -17.85 -1.90
N LYS A 55 -0.94 -18.13 -3.13
CA LYS A 55 -0.84 -19.51 -3.63
C LYS A 55 0.44 -20.20 -3.18
N THR A 56 1.56 -19.48 -3.25
CA THR A 56 2.89 -20.03 -3.02
C THR A 56 3.41 -19.75 -1.61
N GLY A 57 2.85 -18.76 -0.91
CA GLY A 57 3.40 -18.29 0.36
C GLY A 57 4.69 -17.48 0.22
N ALA A 58 5.12 -17.16 -1.01
CA ALA A 58 6.34 -16.38 -1.25
C ALA A 58 6.15 -14.92 -0.84
N ILE A 59 7.16 -14.32 -0.19
CA ILE A 59 7.17 -12.89 0.12
C ILE A 59 7.46 -12.13 -1.18
N LEU A 60 6.49 -11.36 -1.65
CA LEU A 60 6.61 -10.53 -2.86
C LEU A 60 7.25 -9.18 -2.53
N HIS A 61 6.80 -8.57 -1.44
CA HIS A 61 7.27 -7.26 -1.01
C HIS A 61 7.38 -7.22 0.51
N GLN A 62 8.45 -6.57 0.99
CA GLN A 62 8.66 -6.31 2.41
C GLN A 62 9.06 -4.84 2.58
N HIS A 63 8.17 -4.05 3.18
CA HIS A 63 8.32 -2.62 3.32
C HIS A 63 8.37 -2.26 4.80
N ALA A 64 9.52 -1.76 5.24
CA ALA A 64 9.71 -1.34 6.62
C ALA A 64 8.81 -0.14 6.96
N VAL A 65 8.29 -0.08 8.18
CA VAL A 65 7.36 1.00 8.62
C VAL A 65 7.96 2.38 8.35
N ASN A 66 9.23 2.58 8.68
CA ASN A 66 9.93 3.87 8.54
C ASN A 66 10.18 4.29 7.07
N LYS A 67 9.88 3.42 6.11
CA LYS A 67 10.03 3.68 4.67
C LYS A 67 8.68 3.90 3.99
N ILE A 68 7.57 3.73 4.69
CA ILE A 68 6.24 4.05 4.19
C ILE A 68 5.93 5.49 4.60
N SER A 69 5.75 6.37 3.62
CA SER A 69 5.64 7.81 3.85
C SER A 69 4.19 8.30 3.89
N PHE A 70 3.27 7.59 3.25
CA PHE A 70 1.87 8.01 3.15
C PHE A 70 0.92 6.85 2.92
N ILE A 71 -0.32 6.98 3.41
CA ILE A 71 -1.43 6.04 3.14
C ILE A 71 -2.62 6.86 2.67
N ALA A 72 -3.14 6.51 1.49
CA ALA A 72 -4.31 7.11 0.89
C ALA A 72 -5.45 6.10 0.79
N ARG A 73 -6.67 6.55 1.07
CA ARG A 73 -7.88 5.79 0.75
C ARG A 73 -8.30 6.10 -0.68
N ASP A 74 -8.91 5.14 -1.35
CA ASP A 74 -9.53 5.42 -2.64
C ASP A 74 -10.94 5.99 -2.44
N ALA A 75 -11.15 7.23 -2.88
CA ALA A 75 -12.46 7.87 -2.80
C ALA A 75 -13.51 7.15 -3.65
N SER A 76 -13.09 6.39 -4.68
CA SER A 76 -14.00 5.74 -5.64
C SER A 76 -14.28 4.26 -5.31
N ASP A 77 -13.61 3.66 -4.32
CA ASP A 77 -13.79 2.24 -3.96
C ASP A 77 -13.40 2.03 -2.48
N SER A 78 -14.40 1.84 -1.61
CA SER A 78 -14.18 1.64 -0.17
C SER A 78 -13.38 0.37 0.18
N ARG A 79 -13.17 -0.51 -0.80
CA ARG A 79 -12.34 -1.72 -0.68
C ARG A 79 -10.97 -1.54 -1.34
N ALA A 80 -10.58 -0.31 -1.66
CA ALA A 80 -9.27 0.00 -2.20
C ALA A 80 -8.58 1.08 -1.37
N PHE A 81 -7.29 0.92 -1.23
CA PHE A 81 -6.41 1.90 -0.62
C PHE A 81 -5.05 1.79 -1.29
N GLY A 82 -4.17 2.75 -1.02
CA GLY A 82 -2.78 2.64 -1.40
C GLY A 82 -1.86 3.27 -0.39
N TYR A 83 -0.58 2.98 -0.54
CA TYR A 83 0.46 3.55 0.29
C TYR A 83 1.69 3.86 -0.56
N ILE A 84 2.48 4.82 -0.10
CA ILE A 84 3.72 5.23 -0.77
C ILE A 84 4.89 4.63 0.00
N TYR A 85 5.73 3.88 -0.71
CA TYR A 85 6.98 3.33 -0.22
C TYR A 85 8.16 4.08 -0.86
N GLY A 86 9.02 4.63 -0.01
CA GLY A 86 10.26 5.28 -0.42
C GLY A 86 11.47 4.52 0.13
N PRO A 87 12.23 3.77 -0.69
CA PRO A 87 13.38 3.01 -0.22
C PRO A 87 14.52 3.91 0.32
N GLY A 88 14.52 5.21 -0.03
CA GLY A 88 15.46 6.21 0.47
C GLY A 88 16.54 6.61 -0.54
N ASP A 89 16.37 6.22 -1.79
CA ASP A 89 17.16 6.62 -2.96
C ASP A 89 16.58 7.84 -3.70
N GLY A 90 15.56 8.49 -3.11
CA GLY A 90 14.82 9.58 -3.72
C GLY A 90 13.65 9.13 -4.61
N SER A 91 13.46 7.83 -4.82
CA SER A 91 12.29 7.29 -5.52
C SER A 91 11.11 7.06 -4.57
N HIS A 92 9.90 7.19 -5.13
CA HIS A 92 8.66 6.92 -4.42
C HIS A 92 7.77 6.02 -5.26
N HIS A 93 7.27 4.96 -4.65
CA HIS A 93 6.46 3.94 -5.31
C HIS A 93 5.10 3.88 -4.62
N PHE A 94 4.05 4.16 -5.38
CA PHE A 94 2.68 3.99 -4.93
C PHE A 94 2.22 2.55 -5.15
N PHE A 95 1.83 1.87 -4.08
CA PHE A 95 1.26 0.52 -4.12
C PHE A 95 -0.26 0.59 -4.00
N GLY A 96 -0.97 0.22 -5.06
CA GLY A 96 -2.42 0.13 -5.07
C GLY A 96 -2.90 -1.25 -4.61
N ILE A 97 -3.74 -1.30 -3.59
CA ILE A 97 -4.24 -2.55 -2.99
C ILE A 97 -5.76 -2.57 -3.00
N LYS A 98 -6.32 -3.71 -3.40
CA LYS A 98 -7.75 -4.02 -3.29
C LYS A 98 -7.98 -5.09 -2.23
N THR A 99 -8.73 -4.78 -1.19
CA THR A 99 -9.14 -5.71 -0.14
C THR A 99 -10.44 -6.41 -0.53
N GLU A 100 -10.72 -7.56 0.09
CA GLU A 100 -12.01 -8.25 -0.11
C GLU A 100 -13.16 -7.55 0.61
N LYS A 101 -12.88 -7.10 1.85
CA LYS A 101 -13.78 -6.30 2.70
C LYS A 101 -13.39 -4.82 2.65
N ALA A 102 -14.11 -3.98 3.37
CA ALA A 102 -13.77 -2.57 3.50
C ALA A 102 -12.32 -2.38 3.96
N ALA A 103 -11.58 -1.50 3.28
CA ALA A 103 -10.17 -1.24 3.56
C ALA A 103 -9.95 -0.38 4.82
N GLU A 104 -11.02 0.24 5.33
CA GLU A 104 -10.96 1.21 6.42
C GLU A 104 -10.26 0.69 7.68
N SER A 105 -10.64 -0.51 8.16
CA SER A 105 -10.00 -1.11 9.32
C SER A 105 -8.49 -1.32 9.12
N LEU A 106 -8.07 -1.78 7.94
CA LEU A 106 -6.65 -1.98 7.64
C LEU A 106 -5.88 -0.66 7.54
N VAL A 107 -6.49 0.36 6.94
CA VAL A 107 -5.91 1.70 6.86
C VAL A 107 -5.73 2.32 8.24
N LEU A 108 -6.71 2.13 9.14
CA LEU A 108 -6.61 2.59 10.53
C LEU A 108 -5.48 1.85 11.26
N THR A 109 -5.43 0.52 11.19
CA THR A 109 -4.36 -0.27 11.80
C THR A 109 -2.97 0.16 11.32
N LEU A 110 -2.80 0.45 10.03
CA LEU A 110 -1.53 0.95 9.50
C LEU A 110 -1.18 2.36 9.99
N ARG A 111 -2.17 3.24 10.12
CA ARG A 111 -1.97 4.59 10.69
C ARG A 111 -1.55 4.51 12.16
N ASP A 112 -2.24 3.68 12.96
CA ASP A 112 -1.93 3.49 14.37
C ASP A 112 -0.53 2.91 14.55
N LEU A 113 -0.16 1.91 13.73
CA LEU A 113 1.17 1.35 13.70
C LEU A 113 2.24 2.42 13.43
N PHE A 114 2.02 3.29 12.44
CA PHE A 114 2.97 4.35 12.10
C PHE A 114 3.12 5.36 13.21
N GLN A 115 2.01 5.72 13.86
CA GLN A 115 2.04 6.60 15.02
C GLN A 115 2.85 5.99 16.17
N VAL A 116 2.61 4.71 16.48
CA VAL A 116 3.35 4.00 17.54
C VAL A 116 4.85 3.95 17.26
N VAL A 117 5.25 3.58 16.04
CA VAL A 117 6.68 3.52 15.65
C VAL A 117 7.33 4.91 15.69
N PHE A 118 6.59 5.95 15.29
CA PHE A 118 7.08 7.33 15.38
C PHE A 118 7.28 7.77 16.83
N GLU A 119 6.34 7.48 17.72
CA GLU A 119 6.44 7.79 19.16
C GLU A 119 7.58 7.03 19.84
N ILE A 120 7.84 5.78 19.47
CA ILE A 120 8.98 5.00 19.98
C ILE A 120 10.29 5.68 19.59
N LYS A 121 10.46 6.03 18.30
CA LYS A 121 11.67 6.70 17.81
C LYS A 121 11.91 8.09 18.39
N LYS A 122 10.86 8.78 18.82
CA LYS A 122 10.97 10.11 19.44
C LYS A 122 11.50 10.04 20.88
N LYS A 123 11.34 8.90 21.55
CA LYS A 123 11.73 8.68 22.95
C LYS A 123 13.14 8.11 23.11
N GLU A 124 13.72 7.59 22.02
CA GLU A 124 15.15 7.25 21.92
C GLU A 124 15.98 8.50 21.60
#